data_AF-X1ASV8-F1
#
_entry.id   AF-X1ASV8-F1
#
_cell.length_a   1.000
_cell.length_b   1.000
_cell.length_c   1.000
_cell.angle_alpha   90.00
_cell.angle_beta   90.00
_cell.angle_gamma   90.00
#
_symmetry.space_group_name_H-M   'P 1'
#
loop_
_entity.id
_entity.type
_entity.pdbx_description
1 polymer ?
#
loop_
_entity_poly.entity_id
_entity_poly.type
_entity_poly.pdbx_seq_one_letter_code
_entity_poly.pdbx_strand_id
1 'polypeptide(L)'
;MQYSFLSFNKNKYSFSLKGTFLFLIGGPLLSLLFYLFLELGINDWLKEIVAKQTSLFLNLIGDVNAQAIYTPVENISWKIYIPSINMSFYISTWCTGAHIVSLFIGTIFFVPQSKTKITEKGLELATNNIF
;
A
#
# COMPACT_ATOMS: atom_id res chain seq x y z
N MET A 1 -21.37 -25.91 4.71
CA MET A 1 -20.64 -24.62 4.58
C MET A 1 -21.30 -23.83 3.47
N GLN A 2 -21.61 -22.56 3.72
CA GLN A 2 -22.27 -21.67 2.76
C GLN A 2 -21.22 -21.07 1.81
N TYR A 3 -21.52 -21.02 0.51
CA TYR A 3 -20.62 -20.56 -0.55
C TYR A 3 -21.29 -19.47 -1.38
N SER A 4 -20.47 -18.52 -1.86
CA SER A 4 -20.85 -17.57 -2.90
C SER A 4 -20.32 -18.08 -4.25
N PHE A 5 -21.11 -17.87 -5.31
CA PHE A 5 -20.77 -18.32 -6.65
C PHE A 5 -20.63 -17.13 -7.58
N LEU A 6 -19.51 -17.07 -8.31
CA LEU A 6 -19.27 -16.10 -9.36
C LEU A 6 -19.16 -16.86 -10.68
N SER A 7 -19.97 -16.49 -11.68
CA SER A 7 -19.84 -17.05 -13.03
C SER A 7 -19.11 -16.05 -13.91
N PHE A 8 -17.95 -16.45 -14.42
CA PHE A 8 -17.17 -15.62 -15.34
C PHE A 8 -16.64 -16.49 -16.48
N ASN A 9 -16.91 -16.07 -17.71
CA ASN A 9 -16.43 -16.73 -18.93
C ASN A 9 -16.65 -18.26 -18.96
N LYS A 10 -17.91 -18.69 -18.79
CA LYS A 10 -18.36 -20.10 -18.69
C LYS A 10 -17.80 -20.91 -17.51
N ASN A 11 -16.88 -20.33 -16.73
CA ASN A 11 -16.35 -20.94 -15.52
C ASN A 11 -17.16 -20.50 -14.29
N LYS A 12 -17.37 -21.44 -13.35
CA LYS A 12 -17.98 -21.18 -12.06
C LYS A 12 -16.90 -21.19 -10.98
N TYR A 13 -16.77 -20.08 -10.27
CA TYR A 13 -15.86 -19.93 -9.14
C TYR A 13 -16.68 -19.98 -7.86
N SER A 14 -16.28 -20.86 -6.94
CA SER A 14 -16.84 -20.90 -5.59
C SER A 14 -15.90 -20.19 -4.62
N PHE A 15 -16.46 -19.32 -3.79
CA PHE A 15 -15.73 -18.62 -2.74
C PHE A 15 -16.37 -18.92 -1.39
N SER A 16 -15.54 -18.96 -0.35
CA SER A 16 -16.06 -19.05 1.01
C SER A 16 -16.76 -17.74 1.39
N LEU A 17 -17.97 -17.84 1.95
CA LEU A 17 -18.68 -16.68 2.50
C LEU A 17 -17.88 -15.99 3.62
N LYS A 18 -17.19 -16.78 4.46
CA LYS A 18 -16.29 -16.24 5.49
C LYS A 18 -15.15 -15.43 4.88
N GLY A 19 -14.50 -15.95 3.83
CA GLY A 19 -13.44 -15.25 3.11
C GLY A 19 -13.94 -13.97 2.41
N THR A 20 -15.14 -14.02 1.84
CA THR A 20 -15.75 -12.83 1.21
C THR A 20 -16.09 -11.75 2.24
N PHE A 21 -16.59 -12.13 3.41
CA PHE A 21 -16.87 -11.19 4.50
C PHE A 21 -15.58 -10.59 5.09
N LEU A 22 -14.55 -11.42 5.26
CA LEU A 22 -13.20 -10.98 5.65
C LEU A 22 -12.60 -10.02 4.63
N PHE A 23 -12.81 -10.23 3.34
CA PHE A 23 -12.39 -9.29 2.30
C PHE A 23 -13.10 -7.94 2.42
N LEU A 24 -14.43 -7.97 2.52
CA LEU A 24 -15.25 -6.77 2.50
C LEU A 24 -15.00 -5.86 3.70
N ILE A 25 -14.71 -6.44 4.87
CA ILE A 25 -14.52 -5.67 6.12
C ILE A 25 -13.04 -5.61 6.50
N GLY A 26 -12.34 -6.73 6.46
CA GLY A 26 -10.94 -6.83 6.84
C GLY A 26 -10.01 -6.07 5.90
N GLY A 27 -10.29 -6.04 4.60
CA GLY A 27 -9.52 -5.25 3.63
C GLY A 27 -9.54 -3.75 3.96
N PRO A 28 -10.71 -3.10 4.00
CA PRO A 28 -10.82 -1.69 4.38
C PRO A 28 -10.30 -1.40 5.79
N LEU A 29 -10.59 -2.28 6.76
CA LEU A 29 -10.13 -2.11 8.14
C LEU A 29 -8.60 -2.15 8.21
N LEU A 30 -7.95 -3.13 7.59
CA LEU A 30 -6.49 -3.22 7.57
C LEU A 30 -5.86 -2.04 6.81
N SER A 31 -6.48 -1.60 5.72
CA SER A 31 -6.05 -0.39 5.00
C SER A 31 -6.09 0.84 5.90
N LEU A 32 -7.13 0.99 6.72
CA LEU A 32 -7.26 2.08 7.70
C LEU A 32 -6.21 1.97 8.81
N LEU A 33 -6.00 0.78 9.37
CA LEU A 33 -4.95 0.55 10.37
C LEU A 33 -3.56 0.89 9.81
N PHE A 34 -3.28 0.48 8.57
CA PHE A 34 -2.01 0.77 7.92
C PHE A 34 -1.83 2.27 7.65
N TYR A 35 -2.91 2.97 7.29
CA TYR A 35 -2.89 4.42 7.17
C TYR A 35 -2.54 5.11 8.50
N LEU A 36 -3.23 4.75 9.58
CA LEU A 36 -2.94 5.29 10.92
C LEU A 36 -1.53 4.93 11.38
N PHE A 37 -1.06 3.72 11.04
CA PHE A 37 0.32 3.30 11.26
C PHE A 37 1.29 4.27 10.59
N LEU A 38 1.10 4.60 9.31
CA LEU A 38 1.98 5.54 8.61
C LEU A 38 1.95 6.97 9.19
N GLU A 39 0.84 7.39 9.81
CA GLU A 39 0.72 8.71 10.46
C GLU A 39 1.45 8.81 11.81
N LEU A 40 1.67 7.69 12.51
CA LEU A 40 2.37 7.71 13.79
C LEU A 40 3.76 8.32 13.65
N GLY A 41 4.12 9.21 14.58
CA GLY A 41 5.43 9.88 14.58
C GLY A 41 6.63 8.92 14.62
N ILE A 42 6.46 7.69 15.12
CA ILE A 42 7.50 6.66 15.06
C ILE A 42 7.87 6.29 13.62
N ASN A 43 6.96 6.51 12.67
CA ASN A 43 7.13 6.22 11.25
C ASN A 43 7.58 7.43 10.42
N ASP A 44 8.01 8.53 11.06
CA ASP A 44 8.54 9.70 10.36
C ASP A 44 9.79 9.38 9.51
N TRP A 45 10.52 8.31 9.85
CA TRP A 45 11.64 7.82 9.05
C TRP A 45 11.23 7.48 7.61
N LEU A 46 9.98 7.07 7.37
CA LEU A 46 9.47 6.85 6.02
C LEU A 46 9.36 8.17 5.25
N LYS A 47 8.86 9.23 5.90
CA LYS A 47 8.78 10.57 5.29
C LYS A 47 10.17 11.13 5.00
N GLU A 48 11.13 10.87 5.87
CA GLU A 48 12.55 11.21 5.66
C GLU A 48 13.11 10.55 4.41
N ILE A 49 12.94 9.22 4.27
CA ILE A 49 13.43 8.47 3.10
C ILE A 49 12.80 9.03 1.83
N VAL A 50 11.49 9.25 1.81
CA VAL A 50 10.78 9.80 0.65
C VAL A 50 11.31 11.19 0.30
N ALA A 51 11.51 12.08 1.28
CA ALA A 51 12.04 13.41 1.04
C ALA A 51 13.45 13.37 0.42
N LYS A 52 14.32 12.51 0.95
CA LYS A 52 15.69 12.33 0.46
C LYS A 52 15.74 11.73 -0.95
N GLN A 53 14.97 10.67 -1.20
CA GLN A 53 14.91 10.02 -2.51
C GLN A 53 14.33 10.96 -3.59
N THR A 54 13.28 11.70 -3.24
CA THR A 54 12.69 12.69 -4.17
C THR A 54 13.66 13.82 -4.46
N SER A 55 14.37 14.33 -3.45
CA SER A 55 15.40 15.37 -3.66
C SER A 55 16.54 14.87 -4.54
N LEU A 56 17.00 13.64 -4.33
CA LEU A 56 18.01 12.99 -5.17
C LEU A 56 17.53 12.90 -6.63
N PHE A 57 16.31 12.41 -6.84
CA PHE A 57 15.73 12.28 -8.18
C PHE A 57 15.58 13.61 -8.90
N LEU A 58 15.11 14.65 -8.20
CA LEU A 58 15.01 16.01 -8.73
C LEU A 58 16.39 16.56 -9.14
N ASN A 59 17.42 16.30 -8.34
CA ASN A 59 18.79 16.72 -8.67
C ASN A 59 19.36 15.97 -9.88
N LEU A 60 19.07 14.67 -10.00
CA LEU A 60 19.51 13.86 -11.15
C LEU A 60 18.85 14.28 -12.47
N ILE A 61 17.59 14.72 -12.45
CA ILE A 61 16.84 15.04 -13.68
C ILE A 61 16.96 16.52 -14.06
N GLY A 62 16.97 17.42 -13.07
CA GLY A 62 16.82 18.86 -13.32
C GLY A 62 17.96 19.73 -12.81
N ASP A 63 18.99 19.17 -12.15
CA ASP A 63 20.10 19.92 -11.53
C ASP A 63 19.62 21.13 -10.69
N VAL A 64 18.53 20.93 -9.94
CA VAL A 64 17.81 22.01 -9.26
C VAL A 64 18.26 22.28 -7.82
N ASN A 65 19.29 21.58 -7.34
CA ASN A 65 19.79 21.64 -5.95
C ASN A 65 18.68 21.50 -4.89
N ALA A 66 17.72 20.61 -5.13
CA ALA A 66 16.66 20.26 -4.18
C ALA A 66 17.24 19.69 -2.88
N GLN A 67 16.68 20.11 -1.75
CA GLN A 67 17.12 19.76 -0.40
C GLN A 67 15.96 19.24 0.44
N ALA A 68 16.20 18.13 1.16
CA ALA A 68 15.28 17.65 2.19
C ALA A 68 15.57 18.38 3.52
N ILE A 69 14.59 19.13 4.03
CA ILE A 69 14.68 19.91 5.26
C ILE A 69 13.71 19.33 6.28
N TYR A 70 14.22 19.01 7.46
CA TYR A 70 13.41 18.65 8.62
C TYR A 70 12.86 19.91 9.27
N THR A 71 11.54 20.00 9.42
CA THR A 71 10.87 21.12 10.09
C THR A 71 9.86 20.53 11.07
N PRO A 72 10.10 20.55 12.38
CA PRO A 72 9.21 19.94 13.39
C PRO A 72 7.97 20.81 13.64
N VAL A 73 7.15 21.00 12.61
CA VAL A 73 5.89 21.74 12.68
C VAL A 73 4.75 20.75 12.42
N GLU A 74 4.03 20.39 13.49
CA GLU A 74 2.88 19.48 13.47
C GLU A 74 3.14 18.15 12.72
N ASN A 75 2.12 17.52 12.13
CA ASN A 75 2.20 16.24 11.40
C ASN A 75 3.09 16.25 10.13
N ILE A 76 3.76 17.37 9.86
CA ILE A 76 4.50 17.65 8.63
C ILE A 76 5.98 17.88 8.95
N SER A 77 6.68 16.80 9.24
CA SER A 77 8.05 16.87 9.75
C SER A 77 9.11 17.09 8.66
N TRP A 78 8.78 16.81 7.39
CA TRP A 78 9.73 16.86 6.27
C TRP A 78 9.19 17.68 5.11
N LYS A 79 10.04 18.52 4.53
CA LYS A 79 9.77 19.26 3.30
C LYS A 79 10.95 19.19 2.33
N ILE A 80 10.66 19.33 1.05
CA ILE A 80 11.65 19.47 -0.02
C ILE A 80 11.68 20.94 -0.42
N TYR A 81 12.84 21.57 -0.33
CA TYR A 81 13.05 22.93 -0.79
C TYR A 81 13.86 22.93 -2.09
N ILE A 82 13.38 23.66 -3.09
CA ILE A 82 14.05 23.81 -4.38
C ILE A 82 14.50 25.27 -4.51
N PRO A 83 15.80 25.55 -4.35
CA PRO A 83 16.33 26.91 -4.40
C PRO A 83 16.12 27.60 -5.75
N SER A 84 16.25 26.85 -6.85
CA SER A 84 16.20 27.40 -8.22
C SER A 84 14.88 28.09 -8.56
N ILE A 85 13.78 27.68 -7.95
CA ILE A 85 12.43 28.23 -8.15
C ILE A 85 11.80 28.76 -6.87
N ASN A 86 12.57 28.84 -5.78
CA ASN A 86 12.13 29.25 -4.44
C ASN A 86 10.81 28.58 -3.99
N MET A 87 10.70 27.27 -4.20
CA MET A 87 9.49 26.50 -3.92
C MET A 87 9.75 25.45 -2.85
N SER A 88 8.79 25.22 -1.97
CA SER A 88 8.85 24.16 -0.96
C SER A 88 7.63 23.23 -1.03
N PHE A 89 7.88 21.93 -0.99
CA PHE A 89 6.85 20.89 -0.97
C PHE A 89 6.89 20.14 0.35
N TYR A 90 5.73 19.98 0.99
CA TYR A 90 5.60 19.25 2.24
C TYR A 90 5.34 17.77 1.98
N ILE A 91 6.01 16.90 2.72
CA ILE A 91 5.79 15.46 2.66
C ILE A 91 4.80 15.09 3.76
N SER A 92 3.57 14.77 3.35
CA SER A 92 2.52 14.26 4.22
C SER A 92 2.07 12.87 3.77
N THR A 93 1.51 12.12 4.72
CA THR A 93 0.86 10.81 4.51
C THR A 93 -0.44 10.88 3.72
N TRP A 94 -0.94 12.09 3.47
CA TRP A 94 -2.14 12.35 2.69
C TRP A 94 -1.91 12.23 1.18
N CYS A 95 -0.68 11.88 0.77
CA CYS A 95 -0.39 11.63 -0.62
C CYS A 95 -1.17 10.40 -1.11
N THR A 96 -1.70 10.48 -2.34
CA THR A 96 -2.47 9.39 -2.97
C THR A 96 -1.68 8.07 -2.98
N GLY A 97 -0.35 8.13 -2.99
CA GLY A 97 0.52 6.96 -2.89
C GLY A 97 0.33 6.14 -1.61
N ALA A 98 0.25 6.79 -0.44
CA ALA A 98 0.06 6.09 0.83
C ALA A 98 -1.31 5.39 0.90
N HIS A 99 -2.36 6.05 0.38
CA HIS A 99 -3.70 5.47 0.30
C HIS A 99 -3.75 4.27 -0.65
N ILE A 100 -3.08 4.36 -1.80
CA ILE A 100 -3.03 3.27 -2.77
C ILE A 100 -2.27 2.07 -2.20
N VAL A 101 -1.12 2.29 -1.55
CA VAL A 101 -0.33 1.21 -0.93
C VAL A 101 -1.13 0.51 0.18
N SER A 102 -1.81 1.27 1.04
CA SER A 102 -2.61 0.67 2.12
C SER A 102 -3.78 -0.17 1.58
N LEU A 103 -4.44 0.29 0.51
CA LEU A 103 -5.50 -0.47 -0.17
C LEU A 103 -4.96 -1.76 -0.80
N PHE A 104 -3.78 -1.70 -1.44
CA PHE A 104 -3.16 -2.89 -2.02
C PHE A 104 -2.81 -3.92 -0.94
N ILE A 105 -2.21 -3.48 0.17
CA ILE A 105 -1.91 -4.36 1.30
C ILE A 105 -3.19 -5.00 1.83
N GLY A 106 -4.24 -4.23 2.10
CA GLY A 106 -5.53 -4.75 2.54
C GLY A 106 -6.12 -5.78 1.57
N THR A 107 -6.04 -5.49 0.27
CA THR A 107 -6.56 -6.38 -0.79
C THR A 107 -5.76 -7.68 -0.88
N ILE A 108 -4.43 -7.62 -0.87
CA ILE A 108 -3.55 -8.80 -1.00
C ILE A 108 -3.79 -9.79 0.16
N PHE A 109 -3.91 -9.28 1.38
CA PHE A 109 -4.09 -10.14 2.56
C PHE A 109 -5.47 -10.80 2.63
N PHE A 110 -6.51 -10.10 2.20
CA PHE A 110 -7.88 -10.58 2.39
C PHE A 110 -8.57 -11.06 1.11
N VAL A 111 -7.91 -11.05 -0.05
CA VAL A 111 -8.51 -11.54 -1.29
C VAL A 111 -9.00 -12.98 -1.09
N PRO A 112 -10.30 -13.27 -1.32
CA PRO A 112 -10.83 -14.59 -1.10
C PRO A 112 -10.35 -15.51 -2.21
N GLN A 113 -9.71 -16.62 -1.83
CA GLN A 113 -9.29 -17.63 -2.81
C GLN A 113 -10.49 -18.46 -3.30
N SER A 114 -10.48 -18.75 -4.60
CA SER A 114 -11.47 -19.64 -5.21
C SER A 114 -11.19 -21.09 -4.83
N LYS A 115 -12.23 -21.83 -4.44
CA LYS A 115 -12.16 -23.25 -4.07
C LYS A 115 -12.44 -24.22 -5.22
N THR A 116 -12.21 -23.81 -6.46
CA THR A 116 -12.35 -24.71 -7.61
C THR A 116 -11.21 -25.74 -7.60
N LYS A 117 -11.48 -27.00 -8.00
CA LYS A 117 -10.49 -28.11 -7.99
C LYS A 117 -9.16 -27.79 -8.68
N ILE A 118 -9.16 -26.89 -9.67
CA ILE A 118 -7.96 -26.44 -10.38
C ILE A 118 -7.08 -25.57 -9.48
N THR A 119 -7.69 -24.65 -8.73
CA THR A 119 -7.01 -23.75 -7.79
C THR A 119 -6.46 -24.51 -6.59
N GLU A 120 -7.21 -25.51 -6.10
CA GLU A 120 -6.82 -26.36 -4.96
C GLU A 120 -5.57 -27.20 -5.28
N LYS A 121 -5.53 -27.82 -6.47
CA LYS A 121 -4.33 -28.53 -6.96
C LYS A 121 -3.12 -27.62 -7.15
N GLY A 122 -3.33 -26.40 -7.65
CA GLY A 122 -2.25 -25.42 -7.82
C GLY A 122 -1.66 -24.97 -6.49
N LEU A 123 -2.50 -24.82 -5.45
CA LEU A 123 -2.06 -24.46 -4.11
C LEU A 123 -1.27 -25.60 -3.45
N GLU A 124 -1.74 -26.85 -3.54
CA GLU A 124 -1.03 -28.02 -3.02
C GLU A 124 0.36 -28.18 -3.65
N LEU A 125 0.47 -27.97 -4.96
CA LEU A 125 1.75 -28.01 -5.68
C LEU A 125 2.69 -26.86 -5.27
N ALA A 126 2.15 -25.67 -4.98
CA ALA A 126 2.96 -24.55 -4.50
C ALA A 126 3.46 -24.78 -3.07
N THR A 127 2.63 -25.29 -2.17
CA THR A 127 3.03 -25.57 -0.78
C THR A 127 3.99 -26.75 -0.65
N ASN A 128 3.87 -27.76 -1.53
CA ASN A 128 4.76 -28.93 -1.51
C ASN A 128 6.13 -28.69 -2.17
N ASN A 129 6.34 -27.56 -2.84
CA ASN A 129 7.63 -27.18 -3.45
C ASN A 129 8.39 -26.11 -2.63
N ILE A 130 7.85 -25.69 -1.49
CA ILE A 130 8.46 -24.67 -0.60
C ILE A 130 9.12 -25.32 0.63
N PHE A 131 9.08 -26.65 0.77
CA PHE A 131 9.83 -27.41 1.77
C PHE A 131 10.71 -28.49 1.12
#